data_AF-A0A536R210-F1
#
_entry.id   AF-A0A536R210-F1
#
_cell.length_a   1.000
_cell.length_b   1.000
_cell.length_c   1.000
_cell.angle_alpha   90.00
_cell.angle_beta   90.00
_cell.angle_gamma   90.00
#
_symmetry.space_group_name_H-M   'P 1'
#
loop_
_entity.id
_entity.type
_entity.pdbx_description
1 polymer ?
#
loop_
_entity_poly.entity_id
_entity_poly.type
_entity_poly.pdbx_seq_one_letter_code
_entity_poly.pdbx_strand_id
1 'polypeptide(L)'
;AVSLGTSGTVFAYRDEPAVDPLGEAAAFCDSTGGWLPLAATLNCTSATEWARELFAMDHADVDAAIADGGAPGLAFLPYLSGERTPNRPHAAGILAGLRPDHGRDAIVGAVFEGVTFGLAYAMDTLRRAGVAPTEVTLIGGGSASDAWSQLCADVFALPVMRPAIVEAAASGAARQAQWAVDGKRPALAITSAQRFEPRPRPELREAARRIAALREIARANRL
;
A
#
# COMPACT_ATOMS: atom_id res chain seq x y z
N ALA A 1 5.96 -7.04 3.86
CA ALA A 1 4.66 -6.70 4.44
C ALA A 1 4.24 -5.31 3.97
N VAL A 2 2.93 -5.08 3.86
CA VAL A 2 2.30 -3.80 3.55
C VAL A 2 1.32 -3.49 4.66
N SER A 3 1.41 -2.30 5.25
CA SER A 3 0.49 -1.82 6.28
C SER A 3 -0.43 -0.74 5.71
N LEU A 4 -1.73 -1.01 5.74
CA LEU A 4 -2.81 -0.09 5.36
C LEU A 4 -3.29 0.68 6.60
N GLY A 5 -2.49 1.63 7.05
CA GLY A 5 -2.88 2.59 8.09
C GLY A 5 -3.28 3.94 7.50
N THR A 6 -3.42 4.96 8.35
CA THR A 6 -3.62 6.35 7.90
C THR A 6 -2.59 6.73 6.83
N SER A 7 -1.32 6.46 7.12
CA SER A 7 -0.23 6.37 6.15
C SER A 7 0.00 4.92 5.72
N GLY A 8 0.55 4.74 4.53
CA GLY A 8 0.94 3.45 4.01
C GLY A 8 2.39 3.14 4.34
N THR A 9 2.70 1.88 4.63
CA THR A 9 4.09 1.45 4.85
C THR A 9 4.35 0.14 4.14
N VAL A 10 5.45 0.07 3.39
CA VAL A 10 5.96 -1.17 2.79
C VAL A 10 7.32 -1.46 3.40
N PHE A 11 7.48 -2.65 3.96
CA PHE A 11 8.73 -3.06 4.61
C PHE A 11 9.01 -4.55 4.40
N ALA A 12 10.28 -4.92 4.47
CA ALA A 12 10.71 -6.31 4.35
C ALA A 12 11.84 -6.59 5.35
N TYR A 13 12.14 -7.87 5.58
CA TYR A 13 13.33 -8.31 6.30
C TYR A 13 14.44 -8.67 5.32
N ARG A 14 15.68 -8.38 5.69
CA ARG A 14 16.89 -8.77 4.96
C ARG A 14 18.01 -9.14 5.93
N ASP A 15 18.79 -10.15 5.60
CA ASP A 15 20.03 -10.48 6.32
C ASP A 15 21.19 -9.53 5.99
N GLU A 16 21.09 -8.83 4.87
CA GLU A 16 22.11 -7.92 4.35
C GLU A 16 21.59 -6.48 4.27
N PRO A 17 22.47 -5.45 4.32
CA PRO A 17 22.07 -4.07 4.15
C PRO A 17 21.27 -3.86 2.87
N ALA A 18 20.12 -3.19 2.99
CA ALA A 18 19.23 -2.91 1.87
C ALA A 18 19.09 -1.39 1.70
N VAL A 19 19.98 -0.81 0.90
CA VAL A 19 20.05 0.64 0.65
C VAL A 19 19.45 0.93 -0.71
N ASP A 20 18.37 1.73 -0.76
CA ASP A 20 17.84 2.22 -2.03
C ASP A 20 18.80 3.28 -2.61
N PRO A 21 19.34 3.10 -3.82
CA PRO A 21 20.26 4.05 -4.44
C PRO A 21 19.65 5.45 -4.66
N LEU A 22 18.32 5.57 -4.65
CA LEU A 22 17.61 6.85 -4.77
C LEU A 22 17.25 7.50 -3.42
N GLY A 23 17.50 6.81 -2.30
CA GLY A 23 17.20 7.30 -0.96
C GLY A 23 15.71 7.45 -0.64
N GLU A 24 14.82 6.77 -1.37
CA GLU A 24 13.37 6.81 -1.11
C GLU A 24 12.93 5.75 -0.09
N ALA A 25 13.67 4.64 0.04
CA ALA A 25 13.52 3.69 1.14
C ALA A 25 14.58 3.94 2.23
N ALA A 26 14.15 3.91 3.49
CA ALA A 26 15.03 3.93 4.64
C ALA A 26 15.60 2.52 4.90
N ALA A 27 16.88 2.44 5.27
CA ALA A 27 17.57 1.20 5.63
C ALA A 27 17.71 1.08 7.15
N PHE A 28 16.64 0.70 7.85
CA PHE A 28 16.70 0.50 9.31
C PHE A 28 17.33 -0.83 9.67
N CYS A 29 17.85 -0.95 10.89
CA CYS A 29 18.13 -2.25 11.49
C CYS A 29 16.84 -2.88 12.02
N ASP A 30 16.72 -4.19 11.94
CA ASP A 30 15.64 -4.92 12.61
C ASP A 30 16.06 -5.32 14.04
N SER A 31 15.14 -5.90 14.81
CA SER A 31 15.41 -6.33 16.18
C SER A 31 16.15 -7.68 16.30
N THR A 32 16.52 -8.28 15.18
CA THR A 32 17.10 -9.63 15.12
C THR A 32 18.56 -9.62 14.66
N GLY A 33 19.12 -8.43 14.40
CA GLY A 33 20.47 -8.24 13.89
C GLY A 33 20.55 -8.14 12.37
N GLY A 34 19.41 -8.21 11.67
CA GLY A 34 19.28 -7.95 10.25
C GLY A 34 18.81 -6.53 9.95
N TRP A 35 18.18 -6.38 8.79
CA TRP A 35 17.78 -5.09 8.20
C TRP A 35 16.29 -5.06 7.90
N LEU A 36 15.72 -3.87 8.02
CA LEU A 36 14.32 -3.54 7.79
C LEU A 36 14.23 -2.39 6.78
N PRO A 37 14.48 -2.64 5.47
CA PRO A 37 14.19 -1.65 4.45
C PRO A 37 12.70 -1.28 4.48
N LEU A 38 12.43 0.02 4.48
CA LEU A 38 11.10 0.56 4.69
C LEU A 38 10.85 1.80 3.82
N ALA A 39 9.72 1.80 3.13
CA ALA A 39 9.19 2.96 2.42
C ALA A 39 7.82 3.33 3.01
N ALA A 40 7.54 4.62 3.10
CA ALA A 40 6.30 5.13 3.68
C ALA A 40 5.63 6.13 2.75
N THR A 41 4.32 5.98 2.56
CA THR A 41 3.45 6.92 1.86
C THR A 41 2.59 7.67 2.87
N LEU A 42 2.38 8.98 2.68
CA LEU A 42 1.53 9.79 3.56
C LEU A 42 0.04 9.49 3.35
N ASN A 43 -0.31 9.08 2.14
CA ASN A 43 -1.69 8.96 1.69
C ASN A 43 -2.04 7.48 1.52
N CYS A 44 -2.69 6.90 2.53
CA CYS A 44 -3.23 5.55 2.47
C CYS A 44 -4.70 5.58 2.90
N THR A 45 -5.05 5.10 4.11
CA THR A 45 -6.46 5.16 4.51
C THR A 45 -6.95 6.59 4.71
N SER A 46 -6.05 7.55 4.96
CA SER A 46 -6.41 8.98 4.96
C SER A 46 -7.06 9.44 3.64
N ALA A 47 -6.53 8.98 2.50
CA ALA A 47 -7.05 9.34 1.19
C ALA A 47 -8.32 8.56 0.84
N THR A 48 -8.39 7.28 1.20
CA THR A 48 -9.59 6.47 0.93
C THR A 48 -10.77 6.90 1.80
N GLU A 49 -10.53 7.21 3.08
CA GLU A 49 -11.57 7.73 3.99
C GLU A 49 -12.04 9.12 3.56
N TRP A 50 -11.13 10.00 3.13
CA TRP A 50 -11.52 11.28 2.54
C TRP A 50 -12.50 11.10 1.37
N ALA A 51 -12.23 10.16 0.45
CA ALA A 51 -13.10 9.90 -0.68
C ALA A 51 -14.45 9.29 -0.23
N ARG A 52 -14.42 8.34 0.71
CA ARG A 52 -15.63 7.75 1.29
C ARG A 52 -16.54 8.82 1.90
N GLU A 53 -15.96 9.72 2.70
CA GLU A 53 -16.69 10.81 3.35
C GLU A 53 -17.20 11.84 2.34
N LEU A 54 -16.39 12.21 1.35
CA LEU A 54 -16.76 13.16 0.29
C LEU A 54 -18.02 12.74 -0.47
N PHE A 55 -18.19 11.44 -0.69
CA PHE A 55 -19.36 10.87 -1.39
C PHE A 55 -20.43 10.27 -0.46
N ALA A 56 -20.28 10.45 0.86
CA ALA A 56 -21.17 9.92 1.89
C ALA A 56 -21.46 8.41 1.71
N MET A 57 -20.42 7.63 1.40
CA MET A 57 -20.50 6.18 1.24
C MET A 57 -20.23 5.47 2.58
N ASP A 58 -20.88 4.33 2.78
CA ASP A 58 -20.46 3.40 3.82
C ASP A 58 -19.37 2.43 3.31
N HIS A 59 -18.86 1.55 4.16
CA HIS A 59 -17.82 0.60 3.75
C HIS A 59 -18.33 -0.46 2.75
N ALA A 60 -19.61 -0.78 2.74
CA ALA A 60 -20.18 -1.74 1.80
C ALA A 60 -20.29 -1.14 0.39
N ASP A 61 -20.70 0.12 0.30
CA ASP A 61 -20.68 0.91 -0.94
C ASP A 61 -19.24 0.98 -1.51
N VAL A 62 -18.25 1.22 -0.65
CA VAL A 62 -16.82 1.28 -1.04
C VAL A 62 -16.32 -0.07 -1.54
N ASP A 63 -16.60 -1.16 -0.84
CA ASP A 63 -16.20 -2.50 -1.25
C ASP A 63 -16.83 -2.88 -2.60
N ALA A 64 -18.08 -2.51 -2.84
CA ALA A 64 -18.74 -2.69 -4.13
C ALA A 64 -18.05 -1.87 -5.24
N ALA A 65 -17.71 -0.61 -4.99
CA ALA A 65 -17.00 0.25 -5.94
C ALA A 65 -15.60 -0.28 -6.32
N ILE A 66 -14.88 -0.88 -5.37
CA ILE A 66 -13.59 -1.53 -5.63
C ILE A 66 -13.79 -2.82 -6.44
N ALA A 67 -14.79 -3.63 -6.08
CA ALA A 67 -15.05 -4.91 -6.70
C ALA A 67 -15.52 -4.81 -8.15
N ASP A 68 -16.26 -3.75 -8.51
CA ASP A 68 -16.72 -3.47 -9.88
C ASP A 68 -15.56 -3.19 -10.86
N GLY A 69 -14.36 -2.99 -10.33
CA GLY A 69 -13.14 -3.06 -11.11
C GLY A 69 -12.59 -1.70 -11.55
N GLY A 70 -12.88 -0.66 -10.77
CA GLY A 70 -12.40 0.69 -11.02
C GLY A 70 -13.19 1.40 -12.12
N ALA A 71 -12.70 2.57 -12.50
CA ALA A 71 -13.34 3.41 -13.50
C ALA A 71 -12.51 3.46 -14.77
N PRO A 72 -12.93 2.78 -15.85
CA PRO A 72 -12.23 2.80 -17.11
C PRO A 72 -11.98 4.23 -17.58
N GLY A 73 -10.73 4.66 -17.49
CA GLY A 73 -10.33 5.97 -17.96
C GLY A 73 -9.94 6.97 -16.88
N LEU A 74 -10.30 6.73 -15.61
CA LEU A 74 -9.85 7.58 -14.51
C LEU A 74 -8.44 7.21 -14.05
N ALA A 75 -7.76 8.19 -13.48
CA ALA A 75 -6.52 7.99 -12.74
C ALA A 75 -6.47 8.97 -11.58
N PHE A 76 -6.09 8.47 -10.41
CA PHE A 76 -5.93 9.28 -9.21
C PHE A 76 -4.50 9.23 -8.70
N LEU A 77 -3.92 10.41 -8.45
CA LEU A 77 -2.65 10.56 -7.75
C LEU A 77 -2.95 11.02 -6.31
N PRO A 78 -2.62 10.23 -5.27
CA PRO A 78 -3.20 10.43 -3.95
C PRO A 78 -2.49 11.46 -3.09
N TYR A 79 -1.74 12.43 -3.64
CA TYR A 79 -0.88 13.35 -2.87
C TYR A 79 -1.64 14.47 -2.14
N LEU A 80 -2.73 14.12 -1.44
CA LEU A 80 -3.62 15.07 -0.75
C LEU A 80 -2.91 15.84 0.37
N SER A 81 -1.87 15.24 0.98
CA SER A 81 -1.06 15.84 2.04
C SER A 81 0.41 16.04 1.61
N GLY A 82 0.67 16.21 0.31
CA GLY A 82 2.00 15.96 -0.26
C GLY A 82 2.35 14.47 -0.20
N GLU A 83 3.61 14.12 -0.45
CA GLU A 83 4.06 12.73 -0.40
C GLU A 83 5.51 12.59 0.09
N ARG A 84 5.80 11.44 0.74
CA ARG A 84 7.13 11.07 1.20
C ARG A 84 7.84 10.13 0.23
N THR A 85 7.13 9.16 -0.34
CA THR A 85 7.67 8.20 -1.32
C THR A 85 6.83 8.25 -2.60
N PRO A 86 7.31 8.91 -3.68
CA PRO A 86 8.54 9.70 -3.77
C PRO A 86 8.45 11.02 -2.98
N ASN A 87 9.60 11.65 -2.70
CA ASN A 87 9.66 12.88 -1.90
C ASN A 87 9.05 14.07 -2.66
N ARG A 88 7.80 14.41 -2.35
CA ARG A 88 6.98 15.46 -2.97
C ARG A 88 6.15 16.19 -1.91
N PRO A 89 6.78 16.91 -0.97
CA PRO A 89 6.09 17.45 0.22
C PRO A 89 5.10 18.58 -0.10
N HIS A 90 5.20 19.16 -1.30
CA HIS A 90 4.34 20.24 -1.77
C HIS A 90 3.39 19.82 -2.88
N ALA A 91 3.35 18.53 -3.23
CA ALA A 91 2.46 18.08 -4.28
C ALA A 91 1.00 18.02 -3.82
N ALA A 92 0.07 18.18 -4.75
CA ALA A 92 -1.36 18.01 -4.51
C ALA A 92 -1.93 16.74 -5.18
N GLY A 93 -3.10 16.30 -4.69
CA GLY A 93 -3.84 15.20 -5.32
C GLY A 93 -4.35 15.57 -6.72
N ILE A 94 -4.35 14.61 -7.64
CA ILE A 94 -4.80 14.82 -9.03
C ILE A 94 -5.80 13.75 -9.41
N LEU A 95 -7.00 14.15 -9.83
CA LEU A 95 -7.95 13.29 -10.52
C LEU A 95 -7.95 13.66 -12.00
N ALA A 96 -7.64 12.69 -12.87
CA ALA A 96 -7.58 12.88 -14.31
C ALA A 96 -8.52 11.92 -15.05
N GLY A 97 -8.99 12.35 -16.22
CA GLY A 97 -9.84 11.53 -17.10
C GLY A 97 -11.34 11.64 -16.83
N LEU A 98 -11.77 12.57 -15.96
CA LEU A 98 -13.17 12.74 -15.59
C LEU A 98 -14.05 13.07 -16.80
N ARG A 99 -15.22 12.42 -16.87
CA ARG A 99 -16.27 12.59 -17.89
C ARG A 99 -17.66 12.46 -17.24
N PRO A 100 -18.74 12.97 -17.86
CA PRO A 100 -20.08 13.01 -17.25
C PRO A 100 -20.70 11.65 -16.89
N ASP A 101 -20.22 10.56 -17.47
CA ASP A 101 -20.64 9.18 -17.21
C ASP A 101 -19.98 8.56 -15.96
N HIS A 102 -19.00 9.25 -15.35
CA HIS A 102 -18.39 8.79 -14.11
C HIS A 102 -19.25 9.18 -12.90
N GLY A 103 -19.73 8.17 -12.17
CA GLY A 103 -20.39 8.33 -10.88
C GLY A 103 -19.45 8.30 -9.68
N ARG A 104 -20.02 8.35 -8.48
CA ARG A 104 -19.27 8.30 -7.21
C ARG A 104 -18.44 7.02 -7.08
N ASP A 105 -19.00 5.87 -7.46
CA ASP A 105 -18.36 4.56 -7.32
C ASP A 105 -17.10 4.48 -8.19
N ALA A 106 -17.19 5.00 -9.41
CA ALA A 106 -16.06 5.13 -10.33
C ALA A 106 -14.92 5.98 -9.73
N ILE A 107 -15.25 7.14 -9.14
CA ILE A 107 -14.25 8.02 -8.54
C ILE A 107 -13.60 7.37 -7.31
N VAL A 108 -14.40 6.75 -6.44
CA VAL A 108 -13.88 6.05 -5.25
C VAL A 108 -13.00 4.87 -5.64
N GLY A 109 -13.41 4.04 -6.61
CA GLY A 109 -12.59 2.97 -7.16
C GLY A 109 -11.23 3.48 -7.66
N ALA A 110 -11.22 4.59 -8.40
CA ALA A 110 -9.98 5.22 -8.87
C ALA A 110 -9.08 5.71 -7.71
N VAL A 111 -9.65 6.19 -6.61
CA VAL A 111 -8.88 6.57 -5.41
C VAL A 111 -8.19 5.36 -4.79
N PHE A 112 -8.90 4.25 -4.62
CA PHE A 112 -8.32 3.01 -4.09
C PHE A 112 -7.24 2.43 -5.01
N GLU A 113 -7.43 2.47 -6.32
CA GLU A 113 -6.39 2.12 -7.29
C GLU A 113 -5.17 3.03 -7.15
N GLY A 114 -5.38 4.35 -7.12
CA GLY A 114 -4.32 5.35 -6.98
C GLY A 114 -3.45 5.13 -5.73
N VAL A 115 -4.09 4.90 -4.59
CA VAL A 115 -3.40 4.57 -3.33
C VAL A 115 -2.63 3.25 -3.46
N THR A 116 -3.25 2.21 -4.01
CA THR A 116 -2.62 0.90 -4.18
C THR A 116 -1.41 0.95 -5.12
N PHE A 117 -1.48 1.74 -6.19
CA PHE A 117 -0.33 2.00 -7.07
C PHE A 117 0.75 2.86 -6.41
N GLY A 118 0.39 3.73 -5.46
CA GLY A 118 1.34 4.41 -4.58
C GLY A 118 2.12 3.43 -3.70
N LEU A 119 1.43 2.44 -3.12
CA LEU A 119 2.05 1.35 -2.37
C LEU A 119 2.91 0.44 -3.28
N ALA A 120 2.50 0.21 -4.52
CA ALA A 120 3.29 -0.54 -5.50
C ALA A 120 4.60 0.20 -5.83
N TYR A 121 4.54 1.52 -5.99
CA TYR A 121 5.74 2.33 -6.14
C TYR A 121 6.66 2.23 -4.92
N ALA A 122 6.11 2.29 -3.71
CA ALA A 122 6.86 2.07 -2.48
C ALA A 122 7.48 0.66 -2.39
N MET A 123 6.82 -0.36 -2.95
CA MET A 123 7.41 -1.70 -3.08
C MET A 123 8.57 -1.74 -4.09
N ASP A 124 8.48 -0.97 -5.18
CA ASP A 124 9.56 -0.88 -6.15
C ASP A 124 10.82 -0.23 -5.57
N THR A 125 10.70 0.69 -4.60
CA THR A 125 11.87 1.23 -3.90
C THR A 125 12.62 0.16 -3.10
N LEU A 126 11.89 -0.77 -2.48
CA LEU A 126 12.47 -1.94 -1.81
C LEU A 126 13.09 -2.91 -2.83
N ARG A 127 12.47 -3.10 -3.99
CA ARG A 127 13.05 -3.92 -5.07
C ARG A 127 14.39 -3.37 -5.55
N ARG A 128 14.50 -2.05 -5.71
CA ARG A 128 15.79 -1.38 -6.01
C ARG A 128 16.83 -1.58 -4.92
N ALA A 129 16.41 -1.66 -3.66
CA ALA A 129 17.26 -1.98 -2.52
C ALA A 129 17.60 -3.49 -2.39
N GLY A 130 17.25 -4.30 -3.40
CA GLY A 130 17.61 -5.73 -3.47
C GLY A 130 16.55 -6.68 -2.90
N VAL A 131 15.38 -6.20 -2.47
CA VAL A 131 14.29 -7.07 -1.98
C VAL A 131 13.57 -7.74 -3.14
N ALA A 132 13.40 -9.06 -3.09
CA ALA A 132 12.64 -9.83 -4.08
C ALA A 132 11.42 -10.48 -3.41
N PRO A 133 10.30 -9.77 -3.24
CA PRO A 133 9.12 -10.32 -2.57
C PRO A 133 8.44 -11.37 -3.45
N THR A 134 8.11 -12.52 -2.87
CA THR A 134 7.30 -13.59 -3.50
C THR A 134 5.86 -13.60 -3.00
N GLU A 135 5.58 -12.88 -1.90
CA GLU A 135 4.29 -12.79 -1.23
C GLU A 135 4.24 -11.50 -0.41
N VAL A 136 3.03 -10.98 -0.17
CA VAL A 136 2.78 -9.80 0.66
C VAL A 136 1.94 -10.18 1.87
N THR A 137 2.48 -9.98 3.08
CA THR A 137 1.64 -9.91 4.29
C THR A 137 0.96 -8.54 4.37
N LEU A 138 -0.37 -8.50 4.37
CA LEU A 138 -1.15 -7.26 4.45
C LEU A 138 -1.74 -7.09 5.86
N ILE A 139 -1.48 -5.93 6.47
CA ILE A 139 -1.91 -5.60 7.84
C ILE A 139 -2.49 -4.18 7.88
N GLY A 140 -2.93 -3.73 9.06
CA GLY A 140 -3.49 -2.38 9.28
C GLY A 140 -5.01 -2.34 9.05
N GLY A 141 -5.66 -1.26 9.50
CA GLY A 141 -7.13 -1.15 9.48
C GLY A 141 -7.74 -1.32 8.09
N GLY A 142 -7.10 -0.79 7.05
CA GLY A 142 -7.57 -0.94 5.66
C GLY A 142 -7.56 -2.38 5.15
N SER A 143 -6.79 -3.28 5.79
CA SER A 143 -6.75 -4.69 5.38
C SER A 143 -8.06 -5.44 5.68
N ALA A 144 -8.98 -4.88 6.48
CA ALA A 144 -10.27 -5.49 6.76
C ALA A 144 -11.17 -5.63 5.51
N SER A 145 -10.94 -4.82 4.47
CA SER A 145 -11.66 -4.93 3.19
C SER A 145 -11.10 -6.08 2.35
N ASP A 146 -11.96 -7.05 2.01
CA ASP A 146 -11.62 -8.15 1.10
C ASP A 146 -11.43 -7.64 -0.33
N ALA A 147 -12.24 -6.66 -0.75
CA ALA A 147 -12.15 -6.06 -2.08
C ALA A 147 -10.81 -5.33 -2.26
N TRP A 148 -10.37 -4.56 -1.25
CA TRP A 148 -9.08 -3.88 -1.30
C TRP A 148 -7.90 -4.84 -1.17
N SER A 149 -8.02 -5.87 -0.32
CA SER A 149 -7.01 -6.93 -0.22
C SER A 149 -6.78 -7.64 -1.55
N GLN A 150 -7.87 -7.92 -2.27
CA GLN A 150 -7.81 -8.49 -3.62
C GLN A 150 -7.23 -7.51 -4.64
N LEU A 151 -7.60 -6.22 -4.59
CA LEU A 151 -7.00 -5.18 -5.43
C LEU A 151 -5.48 -5.08 -5.20
N CYS A 152 -5.02 -5.21 -3.96
CA CYS A 152 -3.60 -5.24 -3.64
C CYS A 152 -2.90 -6.43 -4.31
N ALA A 153 -3.49 -7.63 -4.25
CA ALA A 153 -2.92 -8.81 -4.94
C ALA A 153 -2.83 -8.57 -6.45
N ASP A 154 -3.90 -8.06 -7.05
CA ASP A 154 -3.99 -7.77 -8.48
C ASP A 154 -2.93 -6.73 -8.92
N VAL A 155 -2.76 -5.63 -8.16
CA VAL A 155 -1.81 -4.55 -8.46
C VAL A 155 -0.35 -4.96 -8.20
N PHE A 156 -0.08 -5.63 -7.08
CA PHE A 156 1.29 -6.07 -6.75
C PHE A 156 1.75 -7.24 -7.62
N ALA A 157 0.82 -7.93 -8.29
CA ALA A 157 1.05 -9.17 -9.02
C ALA A 157 1.73 -10.23 -8.14
N LEU A 158 1.34 -10.28 -6.86
CA LEU A 158 1.85 -11.19 -5.85
C LEU A 158 0.69 -11.70 -4.99
N PRO A 159 0.77 -12.93 -4.47
CA PRO A 159 -0.17 -13.38 -3.46
C PRO A 159 -0.15 -12.47 -2.24
N VAL A 160 -1.34 -12.18 -1.71
CA VAL A 160 -1.53 -11.40 -0.49
C VAL A 160 -2.07 -12.29 0.62
N MET A 161 -1.40 -12.26 1.77
CA MET A 161 -1.80 -12.94 2.99
C MET A 161 -2.25 -11.92 4.03
N ARG A 162 -3.50 -12.02 4.47
CA ARG A 162 -4.03 -11.26 5.60
C ARG A 162 -4.07 -12.15 6.83
N PRO A 163 -3.13 -12.02 7.79
CA PRO A 163 -3.14 -12.84 8.98
C PRO A 163 -4.31 -12.46 9.90
N ALA A 164 -4.80 -13.42 10.69
CA ALA A 164 -5.86 -13.17 11.67
C ALA A 164 -5.41 -12.28 12.84
N ILE A 165 -4.11 -12.08 13.00
CA ILE A 165 -3.58 -11.16 14.00
C ILE A 165 -3.74 -9.70 13.55
N VAL A 166 -4.57 -8.96 14.29
CA VAL A 166 -4.83 -7.55 14.02
C VAL A 166 -3.74 -6.66 14.64
N GLU A 167 -3.27 -7.00 15.85
CA GLU A 167 -2.30 -6.21 16.62
C GLU A 167 -0.84 -6.70 16.43
N ALA A 168 -0.36 -6.68 15.18
CA ALA A 168 0.95 -7.22 14.82
C ALA A 168 2.12 -6.54 15.58
N ALA A 169 2.04 -5.23 15.80
CA ALA A 169 3.08 -4.47 16.51
C ALA A 169 3.15 -4.84 18.00
N ALA A 170 1.99 -4.87 18.69
CA ALA A 170 1.92 -5.26 20.09
C ALA A 170 2.38 -6.71 20.29
N SER A 171 1.99 -7.61 19.37
CA SER A 171 2.47 -8.99 19.36
C SER A 171 3.99 -9.09 19.21
N GLY A 172 4.57 -8.29 18.28
CA GLY A 172 6.02 -8.20 18.10
C GLY A 172 6.73 -7.73 19.38
N ALA A 173 6.21 -6.71 20.04
CA ALA A 173 6.75 -6.18 21.29
C ALA A 173 6.71 -7.22 22.42
N ALA A 174 5.58 -7.92 22.62
CA ALA A 174 5.46 -8.97 23.62
C ALA A 174 6.47 -10.11 23.39
N ARG A 175 6.70 -10.47 22.12
CA ARG A 175 7.69 -11.50 21.75
C ARG A 175 9.13 -11.05 21.96
N GLN A 176 9.44 -9.78 21.71
CA GLN A 176 10.75 -9.23 22.04
C GLN A 176 11.00 -9.21 23.54
N ALA A 177 9.99 -8.84 24.33
CA ALA A 177 10.06 -8.90 25.79
C ALA A 177 10.30 -10.33 26.28
N GLN A 178 9.58 -11.32 25.73
CA GLN A 178 9.82 -12.73 26.03
C GLN A 178 11.25 -13.15 25.66
N TRP A 179 11.73 -12.78 24.47
CA TRP A 179 13.09 -13.10 24.05
C TRP A 179 14.14 -12.54 25.02
N ALA A 180 13.98 -11.30 25.49
CA ALA A 180 14.88 -10.68 26.45
C ALA A 180 14.94 -11.45 27.79
N VAL A 181 13.83 -12.04 28.23
CA VAL A 181 13.76 -12.84 29.46
C VAL A 181 14.31 -14.25 29.25
N ASP A 182 13.93 -14.92 28.17
CA ASP A 182 14.24 -16.34 27.94
C ASP A 182 15.65 -16.55 27.36
N GLY A 183 16.29 -15.48 26.84
CA GLY A 183 17.57 -15.54 26.13
C GLY A 183 17.52 -16.32 24.81
N LYS A 184 16.33 -16.76 24.39
CA LYS A 184 16.08 -17.54 23.18
C LYS A 184 14.95 -16.91 22.38
N ARG A 185 15.15 -16.78 21.07
CA ARG A 185 14.16 -16.19 20.17
C ARG A 185 12.91 -17.09 20.13
N PRO A 186 11.71 -16.58 20.47
CA PRO A 186 10.50 -17.38 20.42
C PRO A 186 10.13 -17.71 18.97
N ALA A 187 9.62 -18.92 18.73
CA ALA A 187 9.13 -19.34 17.42
C ALA A 187 7.99 -18.44 16.94
N LEU A 188 7.89 -18.21 15.63
CA LEU A 188 6.76 -17.44 15.06
C LEU A 188 5.45 -18.17 15.34
N ALA A 189 4.45 -17.44 15.84
CA ALA A 189 3.14 -18.01 16.10
C ALA A 189 2.49 -18.34 14.76
N ILE A 190 2.03 -19.59 14.61
CA ILE A 190 1.22 -19.97 13.46
C ILE A 190 -0.14 -19.32 13.64
N THR A 191 -0.49 -18.42 12.73
CA THR A 191 -1.81 -17.79 12.69
C THR A 191 -2.49 -18.19 11.40
N SER A 192 -3.80 -18.41 11.45
CA SER A 192 -4.60 -18.53 10.23
C SER A 192 -4.48 -17.23 9.44
N ALA A 193 -4.44 -17.34 8.11
CA ALA A 193 -4.41 -16.19 7.23
C ALA A 193 -5.39 -16.42 6.08
N GLN A 194 -6.07 -15.36 5.66
CA GLN A 194 -6.81 -15.36 4.41
C GLN A 194 -5.85 -15.03 3.27
N ARG A 195 -6.00 -15.75 2.16
CA ARG A 195 -5.14 -15.65 1.00
C ARG A 195 -5.92 -15.08 -0.18
N PHE A 196 -5.33 -14.11 -0.86
CA PHE A 196 -5.84 -13.50 -2.09
C PHE A 196 -4.81 -13.73 -3.19
N GLU A 197 -5.23 -14.43 -4.24
CA GLU A 197 -4.36 -14.71 -5.39
C GLU A 197 -4.50 -13.60 -6.44
N PRO A 198 -3.40 -13.16 -7.07
CA PRO A 198 -3.45 -12.13 -8.09
C PRO A 198 -4.30 -12.59 -9.27
N ARG A 199 -5.27 -11.76 -9.68
CA ARG A 199 -6.13 -12.02 -10.84
C ARG A 199 -5.62 -11.24 -12.05
N PRO A 200 -5.76 -11.78 -13.28
CA PRO A 200 -5.50 -11.00 -14.49
C PRO A 200 -6.51 -9.84 -14.62
N ARG A 201 -6.02 -8.60 -14.56
CA ARG A 201 -6.81 -7.36 -14.73
C ARG A 201 -6.14 -6.46 -15.77
N PRO A 202 -6.37 -6.66 -17.09
CA PRO A 202 -5.72 -5.88 -18.15
C PRO A 202 -5.86 -4.36 -18.01
N GLU A 203 -7.01 -3.89 -17.50
CA GLU A 203 -7.35 -2.51 -17.24
C GLU A 203 -6.41 -1.83 -16.23
N LEU A 204 -5.89 -2.58 -15.24
CA LEU A 204 -4.92 -2.07 -14.28
C LEU A 204 -3.59 -1.66 -14.94
N ARG A 205 -3.23 -2.26 -16.09
CA ARG A 205 -2.04 -1.85 -16.84
C ARG A 205 -2.18 -0.45 -17.41
N GLU A 206 -3.38 -0.12 -17.86
CA GLU A 206 -3.68 1.20 -18.39
C GLU A 206 -3.78 2.24 -17.26
N ALA A 207 -4.42 1.90 -16.14
CA ALA A 207 -4.42 2.71 -14.93
C ALA A 207 -2.98 3.00 -14.45
N ALA A 208 -2.12 1.97 -14.40
CA ALA A 208 -0.72 2.11 -14.02
C ALA A 208 0.04 3.12 -14.90
N ARG A 209 -0.15 3.07 -16.22
CA ARG A 209 0.47 4.01 -17.17
C ARG A 209 0.00 5.45 -16.93
N ARG A 210 -1.30 5.65 -16.73
CA ARG A 210 -1.86 6.99 -16.45
C ARG A 210 -1.35 7.55 -15.14
N ILE A 211 -1.35 6.75 -14.08
CA ILE A 211 -0.84 7.17 -12.76
C ILE A 211 0.66 7.48 -12.84
N ALA A 212 1.44 6.70 -13.58
CA ALA A 212 2.85 7.01 -13.83
C ALA A 212 3.02 8.36 -14.56
N ALA A 213 2.21 8.64 -15.58
CA ALA A 213 2.22 9.93 -16.26
C ALA A 213 1.83 11.09 -15.32
N LEU A 214 0.84 10.90 -14.44
CA LEU A 214 0.48 11.89 -13.42
C LEU A 214 1.62 12.18 -12.45
N ARG A 215 2.41 11.17 -12.06
CA ARG A 215 3.60 11.37 -11.22
C ARG A 215 4.65 12.24 -11.90
N GLU A 216 4.87 12.07 -13.20
CA GLU A 216 5.80 12.93 -13.95
C GLU A 216 5.27 14.38 -14.05
N ILE A 217 3.96 14.56 -14.21
CA ILE A 217 3.33 15.88 -14.16
C ILE A 217 3.52 16.54 -12.79
N ALA A 218 3.30 15.80 -11.70
CA ALA A 218 3.49 16.26 -10.33
C ALA A 218 4.98 16.47 -9.97
N ARG A 219 5.90 15.89 -10.74
CA ARG A 219 7.34 16.18 -10.63
C ARG A 219 7.71 17.48 -11.34
N ALA A 220 7.16 17.71 -12.53
CA ALA A 220 7.47 18.87 -13.37
C ALA A 220 6.83 20.15 -12.83
N ASN A 221 5.66 20.04 -12.23
CA ASN A 221 4.92 21.16 -11.69
C ASN A 221 5.05 21.19 -10.16
N ARG A 222 5.36 22.35 -9.57
CA ARG A 222 5.21 22.57 -8.12
C ARG A 222 3.73 22.73 -7.72
N LEU A 223 2.85 21.94 -8.33
CA LEU A 223 1.41 21.89 -8.05
C LEU A 223 1.16 21.06 -6.80
#